data_AF-A0A853J9L8-F1
#
_entry.id   AF-A0A853J9L8-F1
#
_cell.length_a   1.000
_cell.length_b   1.000
_cell.length_c   1.000
_cell.angle_alpha   90.00
_cell.angle_beta   90.00
_cell.angle_gamma   90.00
#
_symmetry.space_group_name_H-M   'P 1'
#
loop_
_entity.id
_entity.type
_entity.pdbx_description
1 polymer ?
#
loop_
_entity_poly.entity_id
_entity_poly.type
_entity_poly.pdbx_seq_one_letter_code
_entity_poly.pdbx_strand_id
1 'polypeptide(L)'
;MSMKRKTLLCAAIAAAIGIPAVHAAGQEARIGQSRIAQPAAEAQAGARVIVKYRSGTLESTSNMAKARAVESAAARAGAGVRSARGGAVSATHMRRLGVGADLLRLSQKLERSALETLVREISADPAVEYAVIDERDYALGPVRRATDAQPQFTPDDPFFAQYQWNFRTDNPGGI
;
A
#
# COMPACT_ATOMS: atom_id res chain seq x y z
N MET A 1 -63.32 -48.53 -33.22
CA MET A 1 -62.49 -48.39 -32.00
C MET A 1 -61.28 -47.51 -32.34
N SER A 2 -61.41 -46.22 -32.65
CA SER A 2 -61.77 -45.06 -31.82
C SER A 2 -60.99 -44.93 -30.50
N MET A 3 -60.40 -43.75 -30.31
CA MET A 3 -59.85 -43.18 -29.07
C MET A 3 -58.49 -43.69 -28.56
N LYS A 4 -57.37 -43.45 -29.26
CA LYS A 4 -56.04 -43.38 -28.59
C LYS A 4 -55.05 -42.32 -29.14
N ARG A 5 -55.46 -41.47 -30.09
CA ARG A 5 -54.53 -40.50 -30.73
C ARG A 5 -54.74 -39.03 -30.36
N LYS A 6 -55.78 -38.69 -29.59
CA LYS A 6 -56.11 -37.28 -29.26
C LYS A 6 -55.64 -36.81 -27.88
N THR A 7 -55.12 -37.71 -27.03
CA THR A 7 -54.77 -37.38 -25.63
C THR A 7 -53.29 -37.09 -25.40
N LEU A 8 -52.45 -37.09 -26.45
CA LEU A 8 -51.00 -36.88 -26.34
C LEU A 8 -50.54 -35.46 -26.72
N LEU A 9 -51.42 -34.61 -27.25
CA LEU A 9 -51.04 -33.27 -27.71
C LEU A 9 -51.14 -32.19 -26.60
N CYS A 10 -51.95 -32.40 -25.56
CA CYS A 10 -52.18 -31.39 -24.52
C CYS A 10 -51.09 -31.30 -23.44
N ALA A 11 -50.10 -32.20 -23.43
CA ALA A 11 -49.02 -32.20 -22.43
C ALA A 11 -47.78 -31.41 -22.88
N ALA A 12 -47.69 -30.95 -24.13
CA ALA A 12 -46.49 -30.29 -24.66
C ALA A 12 -46.51 -28.74 -24.62
N ILE A 13 -47.67 -28.12 -24.35
CA ILE A 13 -47.79 -26.65 -24.38
C ILE A 13 -47.65 -26.01 -22.97
N ALA A 14 -47.79 -26.80 -21.90
CA ALA A 14 -47.69 -26.30 -20.52
C ALA A 14 -46.25 -26.17 -19.97
N ALA A 15 -45.22 -26.49 -20.77
CA ALA A 15 -43.82 -26.46 -20.35
C ALA A 15 -43.02 -25.26 -20.92
N ALA A 16 -43.69 -24.24 -21.46
CA ALA A 16 -43.03 -23.09 -22.11
C ALA A 16 -43.12 -21.75 -21.35
N ILE A 17 -43.76 -21.72 -20.16
CA ILE A 17 -43.88 -20.49 -19.35
C ILE A 17 -43.15 -20.72 -18.03
N GLY A 18 -41.82 -20.61 -18.06
CA GLY A 18 -41.01 -20.85 -16.86
C GLY A 18 -39.52 -20.75 -17.09
N ILE A 19 -39.04 -19.73 -17.79
CA ILE A 19 -37.63 -19.35 -17.74
C ILE A 19 -37.56 -18.17 -16.76
N PRO A 20 -37.14 -18.38 -15.50
CA PRO A 20 -36.83 -17.25 -14.63
C PRO A 20 -35.64 -16.49 -15.26
N ALA A 21 -35.81 -15.17 -15.37
CA ALA A 21 -34.74 -14.25 -15.71
C ALA A 21 -33.60 -14.38 -14.69
N VAL A 22 -32.63 -15.23 -14.97
CA VAL A 22 -31.36 -15.35 -14.24
C VAL A 22 -30.24 -14.96 -15.18
N HIS A 23 -30.30 -13.73 -15.71
CA HIS A 23 -29.20 -13.07 -16.44
C HIS A 23 -28.90 -11.69 -15.83
N ALA A 24 -29.11 -11.55 -14.52
CA ALA A 24 -28.72 -10.36 -13.76
C ALA A 24 -27.88 -10.69 -12.52
N ALA A 25 -27.29 -11.88 -12.46
CA ALA A 25 -26.08 -12.10 -11.67
C ALA A 25 -24.89 -11.76 -12.57
N GLY A 26 -24.81 -10.50 -13.02
CA GLY A 26 -23.52 -9.98 -13.43
C GLY A 26 -22.61 -10.17 -12.23
N GLN A 27 -21.52 -10.92 -12.40
CA GLN A 27 -20.40 -10.80 -11.47
C GLN A 27 -20.14 -9.32 -11.35
N GLU A 28 -20.43 -8.73 -10.18
CA GLU A 28 -19.86 -7.45 -9.83
C GLU A 28 -18.38 -7.62 -10.13
N ALA A 29 -17.91 -6.90 -11.15
CA ALA A 29 -16.50 -6.78 -11.42
C ALA A 29 -15.95 -6.12 -10.16
N ARG A 30 -15.53 -6.94 -9.20
CA ARG A 30 -14.67 -6.49 -8.12
C ARG A 30 -13.43 -6.05 -8.85
N ILE A 31 -13.34 -4.74 -9.09
CA ILE A 31 -12.12 -4.10 -9.55
C ILE A 31 -11.09 -4.57 -8.54
N GLY A 32 -10.28 -5.55 -8.96
CA GLY A 32 -9.24 -6.08 -8.11
C GLY A 32 -8.45 -4.87 -7.68
N GLN A 33 -8.38 -4.63 -6.37
CA GLN A 33 -7.40 -3.69 -5.87
C GLN A 33 -6.07 -4.26 -6.37
N SER A 34 -5.55 -3.66 -7.44
CA SER A 34 -4.22 -3.91 -7.97
C SER A 34 -3.28 -3.38 -6.90
N ARG A 35 -3.17 -4.14 -5.81
CA ARG A 35 -2.13 -3.95 -4.82
C ARG A 35 -0.92 -4.56 -5.50
N ILE A 36 -0.26 -3.73 -6.30
CA ILE A 36 1.07 -4.03 -6.78
C ILE A 36 1.86 -4.39 -5.53
N ALA A 37 2.34 -5.62 -5.46
CA ALA A 37 3.15 -6.09 -4.36
C ALA A 37 4.36 -5.17 -4.33
N GLN A 38 4.32 -4.20 -3.42
CA GLN A 38 5.51 -3.43 -3.11
C GLN A 38 6.54 -4.47 -2.69
N PRO A 39 7.76 -4.44 -3.28
CA PRO A 39 8.83 -5.25 -2.72
C PRO A 39 8.82 -4.98 -1.22
N ALA A 40 8.87 -6.05 -0.42
CA ALA A 40 8.93 -5.89 1.01
C ALA A 40 9.94 -4.78 1.29
N ALA A 41 9.62 -3.82 2.16
CA ALA A 41 10.57 -2.80 2.58
C ALA A 41 11.77 -3.41 3.36
N GLU A 42 12.13 -4.66 3.06
CA GLU A 42 13.37 -5.35 3.32
C GLU A 42 14.49 -4.67 2.53
N ALA A 43 15.00 -3.54 3.05
CA ALA A 43 16.42 -3.17 2.96
C ALA A 43 16.76 -1.81 3.57
N GLN A 44 15.77 -1.01 3.99
CA GLN A 44 16.06 0.26 4.68
C GLN A 44 15.06 0.50 5.81
N ALA A 45 14.94 -0.43 6.76
CA ALA A 45 14.53 -0.05 8.10
C ALA A 45 15.55 1.00 8.59
N GLY A 46 15.08 2.24 8.59
CA GLY A 46 15.90 3.43 8.50
C GLY A 46 16.73 3.64 9.75
N ALA A 47 18.01 3.97 9.57
CA ALA A 47 18.78 4.62 10.62
C ALA A 47 18.34 6.09 10.80
N ARG A 48 17.09 6.45 10.47
CA ARG A 48 16.62 7.83 10.42
C ARG A 48 15.16 7.95 10.83
N VAL A 49 14.87 9.02 11.56
CA VAL A 49 13.53 9.40 12.01
C VAL A 49 13.30 10.88 11.72
N ILE A 50 12.06 11.24 11.42
CA ILE A 50 11.64 12.61 11.21
C ILE A 50 10.79 13.01 12.42
N VAL A 51 11.18 14.10 13.09
CA VAL A 51 10.51 14.55 14.32
C VAL A 51 10.16 16.02 14.19
N LYS A 52 8.88 16.35 14.40
CA LYS A 52 8.41 17.73 14.54
C LYS A 52 8.27 18.04 16.01
N TYR A 53 8.95 19.08 16.46
CA TYR A 53 8.83 19.58 17.83
C TYR A 53 7.83 20.73 17.91
N ARG A 54 7.10 20.79 19.02
CA ARG A 54 6.16 21.87 19.33
C ARG A 54 6.92 23.18 19.51
N SER A 55 6.31 24.31 19.14
CA SER A 55 6.90 25.63 19.36
C SER A 55 7.05 25.94 20.85
N GLY A 56 8.13 26.65 21.22
CA GLY A 56 8.37 27.08 22.61
C GLY A 56 9.08 26.04 23.48
N THR A 57 9.39 24.86 22.92
CA THR A 57 10.21 23.85 23.59
C THR A 57 11.70 24.09 23.35
N LEU A 58 12.56 23.55 24.21
CA LEU A 58 14.01 23.64 24.06
C LEU A 58 14.48 22.94 22.77
N GLU A 59 13.82 21.84 22.43
CA GLU A 59 14.06 21.02 21.24
C GLU A 59 13.74 21.81 19.95
N SER A 60 12.83 22.78 20.00
CA SER A 60 12.49 23.59 18.82
C SER A 60 13.67 24.46 18.33
N THR A 61 14.57 24.85 19.24
CA THR A 61 15.69 25.78 18.97
C THR A 61 17.08 25.14 19.07
N SER A 62 17.25 24.09 19.88
CA SER A 62 18.56 23.46 20.13
C SER A 62 18.69 22.09 19.46
N ASN A 63 19.63 21.96 18.52
CA ASN A 63 19.91 20.68 17.85
C ASN A 63 20.41 19.60 18.82
N MET A 64 21.14 19.99 19.88
CA MET A 64 21.57 19.06 20.93
C MET A 64 20.37 18.54 21.73
N ALA A 65 19.38 19.40 22.03
CA ALA A 65 18.17 18.99 22.73
C ALA A 65 17.35 18.01 21.89
N LYS A 66 17.20 18.27 20.57
CA LYS A 66 16.55 17.33 19.63
C LYS A 66 17.19 15.95 19.65
N ALA A 67 18.53 15.89 19.61
CA ALA A 67 19.24 14.61 19.66
C ALA A 67 18.98 13.88 20.99
N ARG A 68 19.12 14.59 22.12
CA ARG A 68 18.89 14.01 23.45
C ARG A 68 17.46 13.52 23.66
N ALA A 69 16.45 14.21 23.12
CA ALA A 69 15.06 13.77 23.20
C ALA A 69 14.89 12.38 22.54
N VAL A 70 15.41 12.22 21.32
CA VAL A 70 15.40 10.94 20.59
C VAL A 70 16.22 9.86 21.32
N GLU A 71 17.38 10.19 21.87
CA GLU A 71 18.21 9.25 22.65
C GLU A 71 17.50 8.77 23.92
N SER A 72 16.81 9.67 24.62
CA SER A 72 16.01 9.32 25.80
C SER A 72 14.86 8.39 25.44
N ALA A 73 14.18 8.66 24.32
CA ALA A 73 13.12 7.81 23.79
C ALA A 73 13.67 6.45 23.36
N ALA A 74 14.87 6.40 22.77
CA ALA A 74 15.52 5.15 22.41
C ALA A 74 15.91 4.30 23.62
N ALA A 75 16.32 4.92 24.72
CA ALA A 75 16.57 4.25 25.98
C ALA A 75 15.28 3.66 26.57
N ARG A 76 14.20 4.45 26.65
CA ARG A 76 12.87 3.98 27.11
C ARG A 76 12.32 2.87 26.24
N ALA A 77 12.49 3.01 24.93
CA ALA A 77 12.09 2.00 23.98
C ALA A 77 12.85 0.70 24.22
N GLY A 78 14.08 0.70 24.75
CA GLY A 78 14.96 -0.47 24.78
C GLY A 78 15.61 -0.74 23.42
N ALA A 79 15.77 0.29 22.58
CA ALA A 79 16.25 0.16 21.21
C ALA A 79 17.67 -0.41 21.12
N GLY A 80 18.50 -0.18 22.13
CA GLY A 80 19.86 -0.70 22.19
C GLY A 80 19.95 -2.23 22.32
N VAL A 81 19.01 -2.85 23.03
CA VAL A 81 18.92 -4.32 23.17
C VAL A 81 18.44 -4.96 21.86
N ARG A 82 17.62 -4.23 21.10
CA ARG A 82 17.02 -4.68 19.84
C ARG A 82 17.84 -4.32 18.60
N SER A 83 19.05 -3.80 18.79
CA SER A 83 19.94 -3.52 17.68
C SER A 83 20.90 -4.69 17.44
N ALA A 84 21.24 -4.93 16.18
CA ALA A 84 22.17 -5.98 15.78
C ALA A 84 23.57 -5.85 16.40
N ARG A 85 24.02 -4.62 16.72
CA ARG A 85 25.32 -4.37 17.38
C ARG A 85 25.25 -4.35 18.90
N GLY A 86 24.05 -4.31 19.48
CA GLY A 86 23.85 -4.04 20.90
C GLY A 86 24.30 -2.63 21.32
N GLY A 87 23.99 -2.26 22.57
CA GLY A 87 24.46 -1.01 23.18
C GLY A 87 23.60 0.22 22.86
N ALA A 88 23.95 1.36 23.46
CA ALA A 88 23.14 2.57 23.40
C ALA A 88 22.98 3.10 21.96
N VAL A 89 21.75 3.50 21.61
CA VAL A 89 21.44 4.16 20.33
C VAL A 89 21.58 5.66 20.53
N SER A 90 22.53 6.28 19.83
CA SER A 90 22.67 7.74 19.80
C SER A 90 22.01 8.33 18.55
N ALA A 91 21.68 9.62 18.60
CA ALA A 91 21.03 10.33 17.51
C ALA A 91 21.84 11.57 17.10
N THR A 92 21.88 11.86 15.80
CA THR A 92 22.55 13.04 15.24
C THR A 92 21.55 13.82 14.42
N HIS A 93 21.35 15.10 14.75
CA HIS A 93 20.55 16.01 13.93
C HIS A 93 21.24 16.22 12.58
N MET A 94 20.50 16.03 11.48
CA MET A 94 21.04 16.22 10.13
C MET A 94 20.65 17.58 9.57
N ARG A 95 19.35 17.87 9.51
CA ARG A 95 18.81 19.11 8.94
C ARG A 95 17.36 19.31 9.34
N ARG A 96 16.88 20.54 9.13
CA ARG A 96 15.45 20.85 9.12
C ARG A 96 14.87 20.65 7.72
N LEU A 97 13.71 20.03 7.63
CA LEU A 97 12.95 19.78 6.41
C LEU A 97 12.05 20.98 6.08
N GLY A 98 11.58 21.07 4.83
CA GLY A 98 10.68 22.14 4.40
C GLY A 98 9.34 22.18 5.14
N VAL A 99 8.89 21.04 5.67
CA VAL A 99 7.71 20.91 6.55
C VAL A 99 7.96 21.41 7.98
N GLY A 100 9.16 21.92 8.25
CA GLY A 100 9.58 22.40 9.57
C GLY A 100 9.79 21.30 10.60
N ALA A 101 9.85 20.03 10.19
CA ALA A 101 10.31 18.90 11.01
C ALA A 101 11.83 18.75 10.88
N ASP A 102 12.43 18.01 11.79
CA ASP A 102 13.87 17.76 11.85
C ASP A 102 14.18 16.30 11.50
N LEU A 103 15.17 16.09 10.64
CA LEU A 103 15.67 14.75 10.28
C LEU A 103 16.81 14.38 11.23
N LEU A 104 16.66 13.26 11.95
CA LEU A 104 17.68 12.74 12.85
C LEU A 104 18.16 11.37 12.36
N ARG A 105 19.47 11.14 12.40
CA ARG A 105 20.12 9.87 12.08
C ARG A 105 20.52 9.14 13.37
N LEU A 106 20.13 7.87 13.48
CA LEU A 106 20.53 6.96 14.54
C LEU A 106 21.94 6.41 14.28
N SER A 107 22.69 6.10 15.34
CA SER A 107 24.06 5.55 15.24
C SER A 107 24.12 4.14 14.66
N GLN A 108 23.01 3.42 14.70
CA GLN A 108 22.89 2.05 14.24
C GLN A 108 21.53 1.82 13.57
N LYS A 109 21.49 0.84 12.67
CA LYS A 109 20.25 0.41 12.04
C LYS A 109 19.41 -0.36 13.06
N LEU A 110 18.11 -0.12 13.05
CA LEU A 110 17.14 -0.82 13.86
C LEU A 110 16.20 -1.59 12.95
N GLU A 111 15.77 -2.78 13.39
CA GLU A 111 14.68 -3.51 12.75
C GLU A 111 13.39 -2.68 12.78
N ARG A 112 12.50 -2.92 11.82
CA ARG A 112 11.29 -2.11 11.65
C ARG A 112 10.42 -2.04 12.91
N SER A 113 10.22 -3.17 13.59
CA SER A 113 9.46 -3.24 14.85
C SER A 113 10.09 -2.43 15.99
N ALA A 114 11.43 -2.40 16.05
CA ALA A 114 12.16 -1.61 17.04
C ALA A 114 12.06 -0.11 16.72
N LEU A 115 12.04 0.25 15.44
CA LEU A 115 11.91 1.62 14.96
C LEU A 115 10.49 2.17 15.16
N GLU A 116 9.46 1.35 14.91
CA GLU A 116 8.06 1.67 15.22
C GLU A 116 7.87 1.90 16.73
N THR A 117 8.50 1.07 17.56
CA THR A 117 8.50 1.27 19.02
C THR A 117 9.22 2.56 19.42
N LEU A 118 10.37 2.85 18.82
CA LEU A 118 11.08 4.12 19.03
C LEU A 118 10.19 5.33 18.66
N VAL A 119 9.56 5.31 17.48
CA VAL A 119 8.69 6.40 17.03
C VAL A 119 7.49 6.59 17.96
N ARG A 120 6.91 5.50 18.48
CA ARG A 120 5.85 5.57 19.49
C ARG A 120 6.34 6.26 20.76
N GLU A 121 7.53 5.93 21.24
CA GLU A 121 8.13 6.56 22.43
C GLU A 121 8.53 8.03 22.22
N ILE A 122 8.95 8.40 21.01
CA ILE A 122 9.21 9.80 20.64
C ILE A 122 7.88 10.56 20.59
N SER A 123 6.83 9.98 20.00
CA SER A 123 5.52 10.61 19.90
C SER A 123 4.82 10.78 21.24
N ALA A 124 5.20 10.00 22.25
CA ALA A 124 4.71 10.13 23.62
C ALA A 124 5.34 11.31 24.38
N ASP A 125 6.41 11.92 23.86
CA ASP A 125 7.06 13.07 24.46
C ASP A 125 6.18 14.35 24.28
N PRO A 126 5.86 15.08 25.36
CA PRO A 126 5.03 16.30 25.27
C PRO A 126 5.66 17.41 24.42
N ALA A 127 6.99 17.40 24.24
CA ALA A 127 7.68 18.37 23.39
C ALA A 127 7.53 18.08 21.88
N VAL A 128 7.03 16.89 21.52
CA VAL A 128 6.88 16.43 20.14
C VAL A 128 5.45 16.68 19.66
N GLU A 129 5.34 17.17 18.43
CA GLU A 129 4.07 17.33 17.71
C GLU A 129 3.74 16.06 16.93
N TYR A 130 4.71 15.52 16.17
CA TYR A 130 4.62 14.21 15.55
C TYR A 130 6.01 13.63 15.28
N ALA A 131 6.09 12.30 15.18
CA ALA A 131 7.28 11.60 14.72
C ALA A 131 6.92 10.49 13.75
N VAL A 132 7.74 10.30 12.72
CA VAL A 132 7.57 9.26 11.70
C VAL A 132 8.91 8.64 11.33
N ILE A 133 8.85 7.44 10.76
CA ILE A 133 10.00 6.76 10.18
C ILE A 133 10.33 7.44 8.84
N ASP A 134 11.62 7.69 8.57
CA ASP A 134 12.09 8.10 7.24
C ASP A 134 12.11 6.85 6.33
N GLU A 135 10.95 6.50 5.76
CA GLU A 135 10.83 5.42 4.78
C GLU A 135 11.06 5.97 3.36
N ARG A 136 11.78 5.20 2.54
CA ARG A 136 11.96 5.51 1.12
C ARG A 136 11.04 4.63 0.32
N ASP A 137 10.06 5.24 -0.33
CA ASP A 137 9.25 4.56 -1.32
C ASP A 137 10.08 4.28 -2.57
N TYR A 138 10.01 3.05 -3.05
CA TYR A 138 10.57 2.67 -4.33
C TYR A 138 9.49 2.75 -5.39
N ALA A 139 9.91 3.16 -6.60
CA ALA A 139 9.11 2.91 -7.77
C ALA A 139 8.71 1.44 -7.76
N LEU A 140 7.42 1.19 -7.99
CA LEU A 140 6.93 -0.16 -8.19
C LEU A 140 7.79 -0.73 -9.32
N GLY A 141 8.60 -1.76 -9.00
CA GLY A 141 9.38 -2.48 -10.01
C GLY A 141 8.44 -2.85 -11.15
N PRO A 142 8.92 -2.96 -12.41
CA PRO A 142 8.05 -3.06 -13.57
C PRO A 142 6.96 -4.05 -13.23
N VAL A 143 5.73 -3.53 -13.07
CA VAL A 143 4.52 -4.36 -12.98
C VAL A 143 4.75 -5.33 -14.10
N ARG A 144 4.95 -6.62 -13.80
CA ARG A 144 5.25 -7.63 -14.82
C ARG A 144 4.36 -7.25 -15.98
N ARG A 145 4.99 -6.82 -17.08
CA ARG A 145 4.27 -6.14 -18.15
C ARG A 145 3.08 -7.05 -18.40
N ALA A 146 1.88 -6.47 -18.51
CA ALA A 146 0.62 -7.20 -18.64
C ALA A 146 0.57 -8.11 -19.89
N THR A 147 1.70 -8.61 -20.40
CA THR A 147 1.85 -9.59 -21.47
C THR A 147 1.19 -10.93 -21.15
N ASP A 148 0.94 -11.22 -19.85
CA ASP A 148 0.19 -12.41 -19.44
C ASP A 148 -1.24 -12.07 -18.99
N ALA A 149 -1.61 -10.78 -18.92
CA ALA A 149 -2.98 -10.39 -18.63
C ALA A 149 -3.75 -10.34 -19.96
N GLN A 150 -4.55 -11.38 -20.21
CA GLN A 150 -5.54 -11.28 -21.28
C GLN A 150 -6.44 -10.06 -20.98
N PRO A 151 -6.66 -9.16 -21.96
CA PRO A 151 -7.52 -8.01 -21.76
C PRO A 151 -8.89 -8.52 -21.31
N GLN A 152 -9.27 -8.17 -20.08
CA GLN A 152 -10.50 -8.61 -19.43
C GLN A 152 -11.76 -8.07 -20.16
N PHE A 153 -11.55 -7.14 -21.09
CA PHE A 153 -12.56 -6.58 -21.98
C PHE A 153 -11.91 -6.27 -23.34
N THR A 154 -12.37 -6.94 -24.39
CA THR A 154 -12.04 -6.59 -25.79
C THR A 154 -13.33 -6.06 -26.43
N PRO A 155 -13.37 -4.80 -26.91
CA PRO A 155 -14.53 -4.27 -27.61
C PRO A 155 -14.90 -5.11 -28.84
N ASP A 156 -16.19 -5.40 -29.03
CA ASP A 156 -16.73 -6.18 -30.17
C ASP A 156 -16.75 -5.41 -31.51
N ASP A 157 -15.90 -4.41 -31.69
CA ASP A 157 -15.80 -3.63 -32.93
C ASP A 157 -15.01 -4.42 -34.00
N PRO A 158 -15.57 -4.66 -35.20
CA PRO A 158 -14.88 -5.33 -36.30
C PRO A 158 -13.51 -4.76 -36.66
N PHE A 159 -13.27 -3.47 -36.41
CA PHE A 159 -12.00 -2.81 -36.70
C PHE A 159 -11.12 -2.55 -35.47
N PHE A 160 -11.45 -3.12 -34.31
CA PHE A 160 -10.68 -2.96 -33.07
C PHE A 160 -9.18 -3.27 -33.27
N ALA A 161 -8.88 -4.38 -33.93
CA ALA A 161 -7.50 -4.81 -34.17
C ALA A 161 -6.72 -3.86 -35.09
N GLN A 162 -7.39 -3.07 -35.93
CA GLN A 162 -6.76 -2.28 -36.99
C GLN A 162 -6.61 -0.79 -36.62
N TYR A 163 -7.63 -0.18 -36.01
CA TYR A 163 -7.66 1.28 -35.82
C TYR A 163 -7.62 1.73 -34.35
N GLN A 164 -7.95 0.86 -33.40
CA GLN A 164 -8.12 1.24 -31.99
C GLN A 164 -6.81 1.13 -31.19
N TRP A 165 -5.75 1.76 -31.70
CA TRP A 165 -4.38 1.67 -31.14
C TRP A 165 -4.26 2.11 -29.67
N ASN A 166 -5.17 2.97 -29.23
CA ASN A 166 -5.22 3.58 -27.90
C ASN A 166 -5.91 2.69 -26.85
N PHE A 167 -6.60 1.63 -27.27
CA PHE A 167 -7.28 0.68 -26.39
C PHE A 167 -6.57 -0.67 -26.28
N ARG A 168 -5.44 -0.85 -26.98
CA ARG A 168 -4.66 -2.08 -26.94
C ARG A 168 -3.49 -1.95 -25.97
N THR A 169 -3.29 -2.99 -25.16
CA THR A 169 -2.21 -3.09 -24.18
C THR A 169 -0.88 -3.58 -24.77
N ASP A 170 -0.88 -3.98 -26.05
CA ASP A 170 0.28 -4.47 -26.79
C ASP A 170 1.12 -3.35 -27.46
N ASN A 171 0.61 -2.11 -27.46
CA ASN A 171 1.21 -0.97 -28.14
C ASN A 171 1.75 0.05 -27.10
N PRO A 172 2.97 0.61 -27.27
CA PRO A 172 3.57 1.58 -26.33
C PRO A 172 2.80 2.89 -26.10
N GLY A 173 1.67 3.13 -26.77
CA GLY A 173 0.78 4.28 -26.57
C GLY A 173 -0.53 3.97 -25.83
N GLY A 174 -0.75 2.72 -25.39
CA GLY A 174 -1.90 2.35 -24.55
C GLY A 174 -1.67 2.73 -23.09
N ILE A 175 -2.71 3.19 -22.41
CA ILE A 175 -2.75 3.38 -20.94
C ILE A 175 -2.60 2.04 -20.20
#